data_AF-A0A351BDV0-F1
#
_entry.id   AF-A0A351BDV0-F1
#
_cell.length_a   1.000
_cell.length_b   1.000
_cell.length_c   1.000
_cell.angle_alpha   90.00
_cell.angle_beta   90.00
_cell.angle_gamma   90.00
#
_symmetry.space_group_name_H-M   'P 1'
#
loop_
_entity.id
_entity.type
_entity.pdbx_description
1 polymer ?
#
loop_
_entity_poly.entity_id
_entity_poly.type
_entity_poly.pdbx_seq_one_letter_code
_entity_poly.pdbx_strand_id
1 'polypeptide(L)' 'MAWELLFSTDYGLFSLFVIAFVIGMSFWFARFFSKKMREDQAQSGR' A
#
# COMPACT_ATOMS: atom_id res chain seq x y z
N MET A 1 -17.92 -14.65 -17.71
CA MET A 1 -16.48 -14.60 -17.43
C MET A 1 -16.27 -14.08 -16.01
N ALA A 2 -15.48 -14.76 -15.17
CA ALA A 2 -15.36 -14.45 -13.72
C ALA A 2 -14.86 -13.02 -13.43
N TRP A 3 -14.16 -12.42 -14.39
CA TRP A 3 -13.73 -11.03 -14.36
C TRP A 3 -14.89 -10.02 -14.31
N GLU A 4 -16.01 -10.29 -14.99
CA GLU A 4 -17.20 -9.42 -14.95
C GLU A 4 -17.92 -9.49 -13.59
N LEU A 5 -17.90 -10.64 -12.91
CA LEU A 5 -18.52 -10.78 -11.58
C LEU A 5 -17.75 -9.99 -10.51
N LEU A 6 -16.41 -9.96 -10.60
CA LEU A 6 -15.55 -9.20 -9.68
C LEU A 6 -15.59 -7.69 -9.92
N PHE A 7 -15.80 -7.24 -11.16
CA PHE A 7 -15.85 -5.81 -11.48
C PHE A 7 -17.28 -5.23 -11.53
N SER A 8 -18.31 -6.04 -11.78
CA SER A 8 -19.72 -5.56 -11.89
C SER A 8 -20.54 -5.77 -10.62
N THR A 9 -20.06 -6.54 -9.63
CA THR A 9 -20.75 -6.71 -8.34
C THR A 9 -20.16 -5.75 -7.30
N ASP A 10 -21.00 -5.02 -6.58
CA ASP A 10 -20.62 -4.03 -5.56
C ASP A 10 -19.57 -4.56 -4.56
N TYR A 11 -19.67 -5.85 -4.22
CA TYR A 11 -18.75 -6.54 -3.33
C TYR A 11 -17.32 -6.68 -3.88
N GLY A 12 -17.16 -6.89 -5.18
CA GLY A 12 -15.85 -7.07 -5.81
C GLY A 12 -15.10 -5.75 -5.95
N LEU A 13 -15.80 -4.67 -6.30
CA LEU A 13 -15.25 -3.30 -6.30
C LEU A 13 -14.86 -2.85 -4.88
N PHE A 14 -15.67 -3.15 -3.87
CA PHE A 14 -15.35 -2.81 -2.48
C PHE A 14 -14.10 -3.55 -1.98
N SER A 15 -13.99 -4.86 -2.28
CA SER A 15 -12.79 -5.64 -1.95
C SER A 15 -11.54 -5.10 -2.66
N LEU A 16 -11.64 -4.78 -3.95
CA LEU A 16 -10.54 -4.20 -4.72
C LEU A 16 -10.11 -2.83 -4.16
N PHE A 17 -11.07 -2.00 -3.74
CA PHE A 17 -10.80 -0.72 -3.10
C PHE A 17 -10.01 -0.89 -1.79
N VAL A 18 -10.41 -1.84 -0.94
CA VAL A 18 -9.70 -2.14 0.30
C VAL A 18 -8.27 -2.62 0.02
N ILE A 19 -8.09 -3.52 -0.96
CA ILE A 19 -6.77 -4.02 -1.36
C ILE A 19 -5.89 -2.85 -1.83
N ALA A 20 -6.41 -1.99 -2.72
CA ALA A 20 -5.69 -0.82 -3.20
C ALA A 20 -5.34 0.15 -2.05
N PHE A 21 -6.26 0.34 -1.10
CA PHE A 21 -6.05 1.19 0.07
C PHE A 21 -4.94 0.64 0.99
N VAL A 22 -4.96 -0.66 1.29
CA VAL A 22 -3.93 -1.31 2.11
C VAL A 22 -2.56 -1.24 1.44
N ILE A 23 -2.48 -1.46 0.13
CA ILE A 23 -1.24 -1.32 -0.65
C ILE A 23 -0.74 0.12 -0.61
N GLY A 24 -1.64 1.09 -0.81
CA GLY A 24 -1.32 2.51 -0.73
C GLY A 24 -0.77 2.91 0.64
N MET A 25 -1.41 2.46 1.72
CA MET A 25 -0.92 2.69 3.09
C MET A 25 0.43 2.00 3.31
N SER A 26 0.60 0.76 2.86
CA SER A 26 1.86 0.02 2.99
C SER A 26 3.02 0.76 2.31
N PHE A 27 2.80 1.29 1.11
CA PHE A 27 3.79 2.10 0.40
C PHE A 27 4.06 3.43 1.11
N TRP A 28 3.02 4.10 1.61
CA TRP A 28 3.16 5.36 2.34
C TRP A 28 3.95 5.19 3.63
N PHE A 29 3.66 4.14 4.41
CA PHE A 29 4.43 3.78 5.60
C PHE A 29 5.87 3.43 5.22
N ALA A 30 6.09 2.58 4.20
CA ALA A 30 7.43 2.25 3.74
C ALA A 30 8.22 3.51 3.31
N ARG A 31 7.58 4.46 2.63
CA ARG A 31 8.16 5.75 2.24
C ARG A 31 8.50 6.61 3.46
N PHE A 32 7.60 6.68 4.44
CA PHE A 32 7.78 7.45 5.68
C PHE A 32 8.91 6.88 6.53
N PHE A 33 8.91 5.56 6.75
CA PHE A 33 9.96 4.86 7.48
C PHE A 33 11.29 4.88 6.73
N SER A 34 11.31 4.71 5.40
CA SER A 34 12.55 4.81 4.61
C SER A 34 13.19 6.19 4.71
N LYS A 35 12.38 7.26 4.80
CA LYS A 35 12.90 8.61 5.03
C LYS A 35 13.59 8.72 6.40
N LYS A 36 12.97 8.17 7.45
CA LYS A 36 13.52 8.16 8.82
C LYS A 36 14.74 7.24 8.97
N MET A 37 14.66 6.03 8.44
CA MET A 37 15.79 5.10 8.41
C MET A 37 16.99 5.68 7.65
N ARG A 38 16.78 6.44 6.57
CA ARG A 38 17.90 7.06 5.85
C ARG A 38 18.58 8.16 6.66
N GLU A 39 17.83 8.88 7.49
CA GLU A 39 18.37 9.85 8.45
C GLU A 39 19.15 9.13 9.57
N ASP A 40 18.61 8.03 10.12
CA ASP A 40 19.27 7.23 11.15
C ASP A 40 20.53 6.50 10.62
N GLN A 41 20.50 5.96 9.40
CA GLN A 41 21.64 5.28 8.76
C GLN A 41 22.78 6.27 8.45
N ALA A 42 22.46 7.54 8.14
CA ALA A 42 23.46 8.59 7.94
C ALA A 42 24.12 9.02 9.27
N GLN A 43 23.42 8.87 10.39
CA GLN A 43 23.91 9.23 11.72
C GLN A 43 24.62 8.07 12.44
N SER A 44 24.24 6.82 12.16
CA SER A 44 24.88 5.60 12.70
C SER A 44 26.23 5.25 12.04
N GLY A 45 26.67 6.02 11.04
CA GLY A 45 27.96 5.85 10.37
C GLY A 45 29.09 6.75 10.90
N ARG A 46 28.92 7.39 12.06
CA ARG A 46 29.96 8.18 12.75
C ARG A 46 30.47 7.47 14.00
#